data_AF-A0A382QAY3-F1
#
_entry.id   AF-A0A382QAY3-F1
#
_cell.length_a   1.000
_cell.length_b   1.000
_cell.length_c   1.000
_cell.angle_alpha   90.00
_cell.angle_beta   90.00
_cell.angle_gamma   90.00
#
_symmetry.space_group_name_H-M   'P 1'
#
loop_
_entity.id
_entity.type
_entity.pdbx_description
1 polymer ?
#
loop_
_entity_poly.entity_id
_entity_poly.type
_entity_poly.pdbx_seq_one_letter_code
_entity_poly.pdbx_strand_id
1 'polypeptide(L)'
;VVKRAIKAASLVCQSGRFSVVVIDVAEASPGVLQRFPYTTWMRLARAIEGSTTVGLSVGPVAMGRSAKGRAIMLAPARHASHLQGKTSRVFLNELTFDVRVVSTKYSSAPFRLCAESEPTAQGIHTAAG
;
A
#
# COMPACT_ATOMS: atom_id res chain seq x y z
N VAL A 1 3.86 18.12 -6.49
CA VAL A 1 4.00 17.41 -5.18
C VAL A 1 4.69 16.05 -5.33
N VAL A 2 4.16 15.13 -6.15
CA VAL A 2 4.71 13.77 -6.35
C VAL A 2 6.23 13.70 -6.55
N LYS A 3 6.81 14.52 -7.44
CA LYS A 3 8.26 14.57 -7.68
C LYS A 3 9.07 14.84 -6.40
N ARG A 4 8.56 15.71 -5.53
CA ARG A 4 9.20 16.05 -4.25
C ARG A 4 9.10 14.88 -3.27
N ALA A 5 7.94 14.21 -3.20
CA ALA A 5 7.74 13.03 -2.36
C ALA A 5 8.69 11.89 -2.75
N ILE A 6 8.83 11.60 -4.06
CA ILE A 6 9.78 10.61 -4.58
C ILE A 6 11.22 10.98 -4.18
N LYS A 7 11.59 12.26 -4.31
CA LYS A 7 12.93 12.72 -3.93
C LYS A 7 13.17 12.61 -2.43
N ALA A 8 12.21 12.99 -1.59
CA ALA A 8 12.32 12.88 -0.14
C ALA A 8 12.48 11.42 0.28
N ALA A 9 11.66 10.51 -0.25
CA ALA A 9 11.75 9.10 0.05
C ALA A 9 13.08 8.49 -0.41
N SER A 10 13.62 8.90 -1.56
CA SER A 10 14.95 8.50 -1.98
C SER A 10 16.03 8.87 -0.96
N LEU A 11 15.95 10.02 -0.32
CA LEU A 11 16.90 10.45 0.71
C LEU A 11 16.72 9.63 1.99
N VAL A 12 15.47 9.38 2.38
CA VAL A 12 15.15 8.54 3.56
C VAL A 12 15.66 7.12 3.36
N CYS A 13 15.42 6.49 2.21
CA CYS A 13 15.95 5.17 1.88
C CYS A 13 17.49 5.13 1.95
N GLN A 14 18.16 6.12 1.37
CA GLN A 14 19.62 6.20 1.35
C GLN A 14 20.24 6.39 2.74
N SER A 15 19.46 6.89 3.72
CA SER A 15 19.96 7.00 5.09
C SER A 15 20.24 5.63 5.73
N GLY A 16 19.54 4.57 5.29
CA GLY A 16 19.63 3.24 5.90
C GLY A 16 19.13 3.17 7.35
N ARG A 17 18.44 4.21 7.86
CA ARG A 17 18.05 4.34 9.28
C ARG A 17 16.65 3.82 9.59
N PHE A 18 15.90 3.39 8.58
CA PHE A 18 14.49 3.06 8.72
C PHE A 18 14.24 1.63 8.26
N SER A 19 13.49 0.87 9.05
CA SER A 19 13.07 -0.49 8.66
C SER A 19 11.98 -0.47 7.60
N VAL A 20 11.15 0.58 7.56
CA VAL A 20 10.06 0.73 6.59
C VAL A 20 10.01 2.17 6.08
N VAL A 21 9.91 2.33 4.76
CA VAL A 21 9.68 3.62 4.11
C VAL A 21 8.45 3.50 3.23
N VAL A 22 7.41 4.27 3.54
CA VAL A 22 6.15 4.29 2.78
C VAL A 22 6.03 5.60 2.01
N ILE A 23 5.71 5.50 0.72
CA ILE A 23 5.29 6.64 -0.10
C ILE A 23 3.86 6.41 -0.52
N ASP A 24 2.96 7.27 -0.07
CA ASP A 24 1.58 7.30 -0.53
C ASP A 24 1.41 8.35 -1.62
N VAL A 25 0.99 7.89 -2.79
CA VAL A 25 0.60 8.71 -3.94
C VAL A 25 -0.74 8.26 -4.51
N ALA A 26 -1.61 7.68 -3.68
CA ALA A 26 -2.94 7.21 -4.05
C ALA A 26 -3.82 8.29 -4.69
N GLU A 27 -3.68 9.55 -4.25
CA GLU A 27 -4.42 10.68 -4.79
C GLU A 27 -3.87 11.23 -6.12
N ALA A 28 -2.67 10.80 -6.54
CA ALA A 28 -2.10 11.24 -7.80
C ALA A 28 -2.75 10.52 -8.98
N SER A 29 -3.14 11.26 -10.02
CA SER A 29 -3.73 10.63 -11.20
C SER A 29 -2.76 9.66 -11.89
N PRO A 30 -3.25 8.56 -12.51
CA PRO A 30 -2.42 7.62 -13.26
C PRO A 30 -1.50 8.29 -14.28
N GLY A 31 -2.02 9.30 -15.00
CA GLY A 31 -1.25 10.04 -16.00
C GLY A 31 -0.08 10.83 -15.40
N VAL A 32 -0.21 11.34 -14.16
CA VAL A 32 0.91 11.99 -13.45
C VAL A 32 1.99 10.96 -13.09
N LEU A 33 1.59 9.79 -12.61
CA LEU A 33 2.52 8.74 -12.20
C LEU A 33 3.23 8.09 -13.38
N GLN A 34 2.55 7.90 -14.51
CA GLN A 34 3.10 7.31 -15.74
C GLN A 34 4.10 8.23 -16.46
N ARG A 35 4.06 9.55 -16.21
CA ARG A 35 5.05 10.50 -16.73
C ARG A 35 6.44 10.32 -16.13
N PHE A 36 6.55 9.68 -14.96
CA PHE A 36 7.86 9.39 -14.38
C PHE A 36 8.50 8.23 -15.13
N PRO A 37 9.77 8.38 -15.58
CA PRO A 37 10.50 7.28 -16.17
C PRO A 37 10.52 6.08 -15.22
N TYR A 38 10.38 4.88 -15.76
CA TYR A 38 10.43 3.64 -14.99
C TYR A 38 11.66 3.53 -14.07
N THR A 39 12.79 4.08 -14.53
CA THR A 39 14.05 4.16 -13.77
C THR A 39 13.92 4.96 -12.47
N THR A 40 12.96 5.89 -12.37
CA THR A 40 12.65 6.63 -11.14
C THR A 40 12.30 5.68 -10.00
N TRP A 41 11.41 4.73 -10.27
CA TRP A 41 10.97 3.73 -9.29
C TRP A 41 12.05 2.68 -9.02
N MET A 42 12.80 2.27 -10.05
CA MET A 42 13.94 1.35 -9.85
C MET A 42 15.03 1.94 -8.96
N ARG A 43 15.28 3.26 -9.04
CA ARG A 43 16.25 3.93 -8.16
C ARG A 43 15.85 3.84 -6.69
N LEU A 44 14.56 3.93 -6.36
CA LEU A 44 14.08 3.69 -4.99
C LEU A 44 14.33 2.25 -4.55
N ALA A 45 14.05 1.27 -5.41
CA ALA A 45 14.32 -0.13 -5.11
C ALA A 45 15.82 -0.42 -4.91
N ARG A 46 16.70 0.23 -5.67
CA ARG A 46 18.15 0.12 -5.50
C ARG A 46 18.64 0.80 -4.22
N ALA A 47 18.03 1.91 -3.82
CA ALA A 47 18.43 2.64 -2.61
C ALA A 47 18.29 1.83 -1.31
N ILE A 48 17.47 0.78 -1.32
CA ILE A 48 17.27 -0.13 -0.17
C ILE A 48 17.90 -1.51 -0.38
N GLU A 49 18.54 -1.76 -1.53
CA GLU A 49 19.11 -3.07 -1.83
C GLU A 49 20.26 -3.40 -0.87
N GLY A 50 20.25 -4.62 -0.32
CA GLY A 50 21.23 -5.05 0.68
C GLY A 50 20.97 -4.51 2.10
N SER A 51 19.92 -3.71 2.30
CA SER A 51 19.48 -3.27 3.62
C SER A 51 18.33 -4.13 4.15
N THR A 52 18.02 -3.97 5.44
CA THR A 52 16.80 -4.51 6.08
C THR A 52 15.58 -3.62 5.87
N THR A 53 15.70 -2.56 5.06
CA THR A 53 14.61 -1.61 4.77
C THR A 53 13.60 -2.21 3.80
N VAL A 54 12.33 -2.13 4.15
CA VAL A 54 11.19 -2.42 3.26
C VAL A 54 10.69 -1.10 2.66
N GLY A 55 10.70 -1.00 1.33
CA GLY A 55 10.09 0.11 0.60
C GLY A 55 8.68 -0.25 0.14
N LEU A 56 7.69 0.58 0.48
CA LEU A 56 6.30 0.46 0.02
C LEU A 56 5.89 1.72 -0.76
N SER A 57 5.32 1.54 -1.95
CA SER A 57 4.71 2.61 -2.72
C SER A 57 3.24 2.31 -2.99
N VAL A 58 2.34 3.18 -2.54
CA VAL A 58 0.89 3.05 -2.69
C VAL A 58 0.41 4.02 -3.77
N GLY A 59 -0.35 3.53 -4.72
CA GLY A 59 -0.84 4.35 -5.84
C GLY A 59 -1.90 3.64 -6.68
N PRO A 60 -2.63 4.36 -7.55
CA PRO A 60 -3.71 3.82 -8.37
C PRO A 60 -3.22 2.93 -9.54
N VAL A 61 -1.90 2.87 -9.76
CA VAL A 61 -1.27 2.05 -10.79
C VAL A 61 0.00 1.40 -10.26
N ALA A 62 0.42 0.30 -10.88
CA ALA A 62 1.70 -0.32 -10.57
C ALA A 62 2.86 0.61 -10.97
N MET A 63 3.69 0.98 -10.00
CA MET A 63 4.81 1.92 -10.15
C MET A 63 6.14 1.17 -10.16
N GLY A 64 6.69 0.92 -11.35
CA GLY A 64 7.98 0.21 -11.48
C GLY A 64 7.94 -1.28 -11.12
N ARG A 65 8.77 -2.12 -11.75
CA ARG A 65 8.89 -3.56 -11.43
C ARG A 65 10.37 -3.97 -11.41
N SER A 66 10.97 -4.11 -10.24
CA SER A 66 12.26 -4.83 -10.21
C SER A 66 11.99 -6.34 -10.16
N ALA A 67 12.95 -7.16 -10.58
CA ALA A 67 12.82 -8.62 -10.47
C ALA A 67 12.73 -9.12 -9.00
N LYS A 68 13.11 -8.28 -8.03
CA LYS A 68 12.97 -8.54 -6.59
C LYS A 68 11.71 -7.88 -5.99
N GLY A 69 11.23 -6.80 -6.58
CA GLY A 69 10.02 -6.11 -6.16
C GLY A 69 8.77 -6.97 -6.38
N ARG A 70 7.77 -6.76 -5.53
CA ARG A 70 6.42 -7.33 -5.69
C ARG A 70 5.45 -6.16 -5.80
N ALA A 71 4.61 -6.19 -6.83
CA ALA A 71 3.49 -5.28 -6.90
C ALA A 71 2.23 -6.04 -6.51
N ILE A 72 1.50 -5.52 -5.54
CA ILE A 72 0.18 -6.04 -5.16
C ILE A 72 -0.84 -5.09 -5.75
N MET A 73 -1.66 -5.58 -6.67
CA MET A 73 -2.81 -4.85 -7.18
C MET A 73 -4.04 -5.28 -6.41
N LEU A 74 -4.74 -4.30 -5.86
CA LEU A 74 -6.03 -4.47 -5.21
C LEU A 74 -7.11 -3.93 -6.15
N ALA A 75 -8.16 -4.71 -6.38
CA ALA A 75 -9.34 -4.29 -7.11
C ALA A 75 -10.59 -4.48 -6.23
N PRO A 76 -11.62 -3.63 -6.38
CA PRO A 76 -12.92 -3.89 -5.76
C PRO A 76 -13.42 -5.28 -6.16
N ALA A 77 -13.87 -6.09 -5.19
CA ALA A 77 -14.45 -7.39 -5.49
C ALA A 77 -15.74 -7.24 -6.30
N ARG A 78 -15.94 -8.10 -7.30
CA ARG A 78 -17.13 -8.04 -8.19
C ARG A 78 -18.46 -8.39 -7.51
N HIS A 79 -18.43 -8.85 -6.26
CA HIS A 79 -19.62 -9.11 -5.43
C HIS A 79 -19.62 -8.15 -4.25
N ALA A 80 -20.67 -7.33 -4.18
CA ALA A 80 -20.99 -6.29 -3.20
C ALA A 80 -20.07 -6.19 -1.98
N SER A 81 -19.23 -5.15 -1.95
CA SER A 81 -18.67 -4.62 -0.71
C SER A 81 -19.76 -3.84 0.01
N HIS A 82 -20.31 -4.38 1.09
CA HIS A 82 -21.23 -3.64 1.96
C HIS A 82 -20.39 -2.71 2.86
N LEU A 83 -20.09 -1.52 2.37
CA LEU A 83 -19.45 -0.48 3.18
C LEU A 83 -20.50 0.12 4.14
N GLN A 84 -20.55 -0.37 5.37
CA GLN A 84 -21.27 0.27 6.47
C GLN A 84 -20.28 1.03 7.36
N GLY A 85 -20.40 2.35 7.41
CA GLY A 85 -19.60 3.20 8.29
C GLY A 85 -20.49 4.15 9.08
N LYS A 86 -20.41 4.09 10.42
CA LYS A 86 -20.98 5.09 11.33
C LYS A 86 -19.82 5.99 11.80
N THR A 87 -20.02 7.30 11.74
CA THR A 87 -18.98 8.35 11.79
C THR A 87 -17.96 8.26 12.95
N SER A 88 -16.82 8.96 12.76
CA SER A 88 -15.63 9.15 13.63
C SER A 88 -14.61 8.01 13.71
N ARG A 89 -15.01 6.76 13.55
CA ARG A 89 -14.09 5.62 13.42
C ARG A 89 -14.56 4.74 12.27
N VAL A 90 -13.88 4.80 11.13
CA VAL A 90 -14.22 3.96 9.98
C VAL A 90 -13.84 2.52 10.32
N PHE A 91 -14.81 1.77 10.84
CA PHE A 91 -14.72 0.31 10.90
C PHE A 91 -14.95 -0.21 9.48
N LEU A 92 -13.90 -0.74 8.87
CA LEU A 92 -13.99 -1.41 7.58
C LEU A 92 -14.46 -2.85 7.84
N ASN A 93 -15.77 -3.01 8.05
CA ASN A 93 -16.35 -4.35 8.15
C ASN A 93 -16.56 -4.93 6.74
N GLU A 94 -16.21 -6.20 6.56
CA GLU A 94 -16.45 -6.98 5.33
C GLU A 94 -15.83 -6.38 4.05
N LEU A 95 -14.71 -5.69 4.18
CA LEU A 95 -14.03 -5.10 3.04
C LEU A 95 -13.31 -6.22 2.26
N THR A 96 -13.87 -6.53 1.10
CA THR A 96 -13.35 -7.58 0.22
C THR A 96 -12.63 -6.96 -0.98
N PHE A 97 -11.37 -7.34 -1.16
CA PHE A 97 -10.58 -6.98 -2.34
C PHE A 97 -10.20 -8.22 -3.12
N ASP A 98 -10.29 -8.12 -4.45
CA ASP A 98 -9.60 -9.05 -5.34
C ASP A 98 -8.13 -8.65 -5.38
N VAL A 99 -7.25 -9.55 -4.97
CA VAL A 99 -5.81 -9.31 -4.86
C VAL A 99 -5.09 -10.07 -5.95
N ARG A 100 -4.24 -9.36 -6.68
CA ARG A 100 -3.35 -9.93 -7.67
C ARG A 100 -1.92 -9.55 -7.36
N VAL A 101 -1.05 -10.54 -7.14
CA VAL A 101 0.39 -10.28 -7.10
C VAL A 101 0.91 -10.28 -8.53
N VAL A 102 1.45 -9.14 -8.94
CA VAL A 102 2.09 -8.95 -10.23
C VAL A 102 3.60 -9.05 -10.02
N SER A 103 4.21 -10.10 -10.57
CA SER A 103 5.64 -10.38 -10.48
C SER A 103 6.15 -10.86 -11.83
N THR A 104 7.41 -10.53 -12.15
CA THR A 104 8.09 -11.01 -13.37
C THR A 104 8.72 -12.39 -13.19
N LYS A 105 8.86 -12.88 -11.94
CA LYS A 105 9.50 -14.16 -11.62
C LYS A 105 8.54 -15.24 -11.12
N TYR A 106 7.40 -14.84 -10.57
CA TYR A 106 6.48 -15.75 -9.91
C TYR A 106 5.08 -15.47 -10.45
N SER A 107 4.49 -16.45 -11.13
CA SER A 107 3.06 -16.42 -11.40
C SER A 107 2.35 -16.61 -10.06
N SER A 108 1.42 -15.72 -9.72
CA SER A 108 0.54 -15.91 -8.58
C SER A 108 -0.90 -16.02 -9.08
N ALA A 109 -1.62 -17.01 -8.56
CA ALA A 109 -3.07 -17.02 -8.72
C ALA A 109 -3.65 -15.81 -7.96
N PRO A 110 -4.67 -15.13 -8.51
CA PRO A 110 -5.39 -14.13 -7.74
C PRO A 110 -6.01 -14.79 -6.51
N PHE A 111 -5.98 -14.09 -5.38
CA PHE A 111 -6.61 -14.53 -4.14
C PHE A 111 -7.42 -13.39 -3.55
N ARG A 112 -8.37 -13.72 -2.68
CA ARG A 112 -9.23 -12.75 -2.02
C ARG A 112 -8.66 -12.40 -0.66
N LEU A 113 -8.56 -11.12 -0.34
CA LEU A 113 -8.34 -10.65 1.01
C LEU A 113 -9.66 -10.11 1.56
N CYS A 114 -10.13 -10.71 2.64
CA CYS A 114 -11.21 -10.20 3.46
C CYS A 114 -10.57 -9.53 4.67
N ALA A 115 -10.81 -8.23 4.85
CA ALA A 115 -10.47 -7.55 6.08
C ALA A 115 -11.69 -7.59 7.00
N GLU A 116 -11.56 -8.28 8.12
CA GLU A 116 -12.52 -8.27 9.21
C GLU A 116 -11.90 -7.46 10.35
N SER A 117 -12.60 -6.45 10.85
CA SER A 117 -12.21 -5.83 12.11
C SER A 117 -12.85 -6.61 13.26
N GLU A 118 -12.05 -7.15 14.17
CA GLU A 118 -12.59 -7.65 15.43
C GLU A 118 -13.32 -6.50 16.14
N PRO A 119 -14.58 -6.70 16.59
CA PRO A 119 -15.24 -5.72 17.42
C PRO A 119 -14.42 -5.57 18.69
N THR A 120 -13.77 -4.42 18.87
CA THR A 120 -13.11 -4.09 20.13
C THR A 120 -14.19 -4.09 21.22
N ALA A 121 -14.24 -5.14 22.04
CA ALA A 121 -15.10 -5.21 23.20
C ALA A 121 -14.70 -4.09 24.17
N GLN A 122 -15.36 -2.94 24.11
CA GLN A 122 -15.29 -1.93 25.16
C GLN A 122 -16.20 -2.36 26.30
N GLY A 123 -15.69 -3.24 27.15
CA GLY A 123 -16.10 -3.33 28.54
C GLY A 123 -15.32 -2.30 29.35
N ILE A 124 -15.94 -1.17 29.69
CA ILE A 124 -15.64 -0.46 30.95
C ILE A 124 -16.99 -0.08 31.55
N HIS A 125 -17.31 -0.72 32.67
CA HIS A 125 -18.44 -0.43 33.52
C HIS A 125 -18.48 1.06 33.88
N THR A 126 -19.62 1.71 33.64
CA THR A 126 -19.96 2.93 34.37
C THR A 126 -20.50 2.48 35.71
N ALA A 127 -19.64 2.43 36.73
CA ALA A 127 -20.09 2.50 38.11
C ALA A 127 -20.49 3.97 38.36
N ALA A 128 -21.79 4.26 38.28
CA ALA A 128 -22.36 5.46 38.86
C ALA A 128 -22.79 5.09 40.29
N GLY A 129 -22.26 5.84 41.26
CA GLY A 129 -22.71 5.81 42.65
C GLY A 129 -24.05 6.49 42.86
#